data_AF-A0A378ZYY9-F1
#
_entry.id   AF-A0A378ZYY9-F1
#
_cell.length_a   1.000
_cell.length_b   1.000
_cell.length_c   1.000
_cell.angle_alpha   90.00
_cell.angle_beta   90.00
_cell.angle_gamma   90.00
#
_symmetry.space_group_name_H-M   'P 1'
#
loop_
_entity.id
_entity.type
_entity.pdbx_description
1 polymer ?
#
loop_
_entity_poly.entity_id
_entity_poly.type
_entity_poly.pdbx_seq_one_letter_code
_entity_poly.pdbx_strand_id
1 'polypeptide(L)' 'MPAFYDTTKDIDGRASERMSFRAKPHVKQAIHRAAALSGVDISVFTMSAAYQSALATIAAHECVILI' A
#
# COMPACT_ATOMS: atom_id res chain seq x y z
N MET A 1 18.61 8.66 -1.21
CA MET A 1 17.83 7.57 -0.60
C MET A 1 16.40 8.07 -0.51
N PRO A 2 15.46 7.66 -1.38
CA PRO A 2 14.07 8.08 -1.22
C PRO A 2 13.53 7.47 0.07
N ALA A 3 13.14 8.33 1.01
CA ALA A 3 12.50 7.89 2.25
C ALA A 3 11.13 7.31 1.91
N PHE A 4 10.86 6.08 2.34
CA PHE A 4 9.54 5.51 2.23
C PHE A 4 8.59 6.28 3.15
N TYR A 5 7.58 6.91 2.58
CA TYR A 5 6.53 7.58 3.32
C TYR A 5 5.39 6.60 3.59
N ASP A 6 5.30 6.16 4.84
CA ASP A 6 4.19 5.37 5.34
C ASP A 6 2.99 6.29 5.56
N THR A 7 2.14 6.39 4.55
CA THR A 7 0.90 7.20 4.59
C THR A 7 -0.12 6.67 5.60
N THR A 8 0.02 5.42 6.07
CA THR A 8 -0.92 4.81 7.01
C THR A 8 -0.65 5.15 8.46
N LYS A 9 0.54 5.67 8.78
CA LYS A 9 0.91 6.09 10.15
C LYS A 9 0.09 7.26 10.69
N ASP A 10 -0.40 8.12 9.80
CA ASP A 10 -1.17 9.32 10.17
C ASP A 10 -2.67 9.04 10.29
N ILE A 11 -3.11 7.81 9.97
CA ILE A 11 -4.53 7.44 10.03
C ILE A 11 -4.86 7.01 11.45
N ASP A 12 -5.62 7.84 12.16
CA ASP A 12 -6.17 7.55 13.47
C ASP A 12 -7.09 6.31 13.44
N GLY A 13 -6.79 5.31 14.28
CA GLY A 13 -7.62 4.12 14.46
C GLY A 13 -6.83 2.83 14.68
N ARG A 14 -7.36 1.94 15.53
CA ARG A 14 -6.76 0.62 15.74
C ARG A 14 -6.97 -0.26 14.51
N ALA A 15 -5.90 -0.87 14.00
CA ALA A 15 -5.98 -1.92 12.99
C ALA A 15 -6.81 -3.11 13.53
N SER A 16 -8.09 -3.18 13.14
CA SER A 16 -9.03 -4.24 13.55
C SER A 16 -9.32 -5.23 12.42
N GLU A 17 -9.32 -4.75 11.17
CA GLU A 17 -9.64 -5.54 9.99
C GLU A 17 -8.42 -6.28 9.43
N ARG A 18 -8.63 -7.50 8.92
CA ARG A 18 -7.58 -8.30 8.28
C ARG A 18 -7.82 -8.45 6.78
N MET A 19 -6.81 -8.13 5.98
CA MET A 19 -6.82 -8.41 4.54
C MET A 19 -5.84 -9.55 4.22
N SER A 20 -6.37 -10.69 3.74
CA SER A 20 -5.55 -11.85 3.35
C SER A 20 -5.57 -12.04 1.84
N PHE A 21 -4.40 -12.02 1.21
CA PHE A 21 -4.26 -12.22 -0.24
C PHE A 21 -3.39 -13.44 -0.56
N ARG A 22 -3.77 -14.17 -1.61
CA ARG A 22 -2.91 -15.21 -2.19
C ARG A 22 -2.09 -14.59 -3.32
N ALA A 23 -0.77 -14.70 -3.22
CA ALA A 23 0.17 -14.20 -4.22
C ALA A 23 1.07 -15.33 -4.74
N LYS A 24 1.49 -15.22 -6.00
CA LYS A 24 2.51 -16.11 -6.56
C LYS A 24 3.85 -15.90 -5.85
N PRO A 25 4.74 -16.90 -5.78
CA PRO A 25 6.01 -16.80 -5.04
C PRO A 25 6.89 -15.62 -5.47
N HIS A 26 6.99 -15.35 -6.78
CA HIS A 26 7.77 -14.24 -7.31
C HIS A 26 7.21 -12.87 -6.92
N VAL A 27 5.88 -12.73 -6.86
CA VAL A 27 5.22 -11.49 -6.41
C VAL A 27 5.55 -11.24 -4.94
N LYS A 28 5.43 -12.27 -4.09
CA LYS A 28 5.79 -12.18 -2.68
C LYS A 28 7.25 -11.76 -2.48
N GLN A 29 8.17 -12.35 -3.25
CA GLN A 29 9.60 -12.05 -3.15
C GLN A 29 9.91 -10.60 -3.56
N ALA A 30 9.30 -10.12 -4.63
CA ALA A 30 9.47 -8.74 -5.10
C ALA A 30 8.98 -7.73 -4.04
N ILE A 31 7.78 -7.95 -3.48
CA ILE A 31 7.21 -7.09 -2.44
C ILE A 31 8.10 -7.11 -1.18
N HIS A 32 8.54 -8.30 -0.75
CA HIS A 32 9.43 -8.41 0.42
C HIS A 32 10.75 -7.67 0.23
N ARG A 33 11.34 -7.76 -0.98
CA ARG A 33 12.56 -7.01 -1.30
C ARG A 33 12.32 -5.50 -1.30
N ALA A 34 11.20 -5.04 -1.85
CA ALA A 34 10.86 -3.62 -1.86
C ALA A 34 10.64 -3.07 -0.44
N ALA A 35 9.97 -3.84 0.42
CA ALA A 35 9.79 -3.51 1.83
C ALA A 35 11.14 -3.40 2.56
N ALA A 36 12.05 -4.36 2.34
CA ALA A 36 13.40 -4.34 2.92
C ALA A 36 14.23 -3.13 2.46
N LEU A 37 14.17 -2.78 1.16
CA LEU A 37 14.83 -1.59 0.62
C LEU A 37 14.24 -0.29 1.18
N SER A 38 12.97 -0.32 1.56
CA SER A 38 12.24 0.80 2.15
C SER A 38 12.41 0.89 3.67
N GLY A 39 13.03 -0.12 4.30
CA GLY A 39 13.23 -0.19 5.76
C GLY A 39 11.95 -0.40 6.56
N VAL A 40 10.89 -0.92 5.95
CA VAL A 40 9.58 -1.13 6.58
C VAL A 40 9.16 -2.59 6.54
N ASP A 41 8.24 -2.98 7.42
CA ASP A 41 7.63 -4.31 7.39
C ASP A 41 6.81 -4.52 6.11
N ILE A 42 6.71 -5.79 5.67
CA ILE A 42 5.97 -6.14 4.45
C ILE A 42 4.49 -5.77 4.54
N SER A 43 3.87 -5.87 5.72
CA SER A 43 2.46 -5.50 5.93
C SER A 43 2.26 -4.00 5.75
N VAL A 44 3.13 -3.19 6.35
CA VAL A 44 3.14 -1.72 6.24
C VAL A 44 3.36 -1.29 4.80
N PHE A 45 4.36 -1.88 4.13
CA PHE A 45 4.65 -1.59 2.72
C PHE A 45 3.44 -1.89 1.83
N THR A 46 2.86 -3.08 2.00
CA THR A 46 1.73 -3.53 1.18
C THR A 46 0.48 -2.68 1.43
N MET A 47 0.20 -2.35 2.69
CA MET A 47 -0.97 -1.56 3.07
C MET A 47 -0.87 -0.13 2.56
N SER A 48 0.30 0.50 2.71
CA SER A 48 0.56 1.84 2.17
C SER A 48 0.45 1.89 0.65
N ALA A 49 1.07 0.93 -0.05
CA ALA A 49 1.01 0.86 -1.50
C ALA A 49 -0.42 0.60 -2.02
N ALA A 50 -1.15 -0.31 -1.37
CA ALA A 50 -2.54 -0.60 -1.71
C ALA A 50 -3.44 0.62 -1.47
N TYR A 51 -3.26 1.32 -0.35
CA TYR A 51 -4.04 2.50 -0.02
C TYR A 51 -3.79 3.65 -1.00
N GLN A 52 -2.53 3.96 -1.31
CA GLN A 52 -2.18 4.97 -2.30
C GLN A 52 -2.75 4.64 -3.69
N SER A 53 -2.64 3.37 -4.11
CA SER A 53 -3.23 2.91 -5.37
C SER A 53 -4.75 3.04 -5.38
N ALA A 54 -5.41 2.74 -4.25
CA ALA A 54 -6.85 2.87 -4.12
C ALA A 54 -7.29 4.34 -4.21
N LEU A 55 -6.63 5.24 -3.49
CA LEU A 55 -6.90 6.69 -3.58
C LEU A 55 -6.72 7.22 -5.00
N ALA A 56 -5.63 6.85 -5.67
CA ALA A 56 -5.40 7.24 -7.06
C ALA A 56 -6.49 6.71 -8.01
N THR A 57 -6.96 5.49 -7.78
CA THR A 57 -8.03 4.87 -8.59
C THR A 57 -9.38 5.56 -8.35
N ILE A 58 -9.72 5.85 -7.10
CA ILE A 58 -10.95 6.56 -6.72
C ILE A 58 -10.93 7.97 -7.34
N ALA A 59 -9.85 8.72 -7.13
CA ALA A 59 -9.69 10.07 -7.69
C ALA A 59 -9.76 10.08 -9.22
N ALA A 60 -9.12 9.11 -9.89
CA ALA A 60 -9.21 9.00 -11.34
C ALA A 60 -10.64 8.71 -11.81
N HIS A 61 -11.39 7.87 -11.10
CA HIS A 61 -12.78 7.57 -11.46
C HIS A 61 -13.71 8.77 -11.21
N GLU A 62 -13.53 9.47 -10.10
CA GLU A 62 -14.29 10.68 -9.77
C GLU A 62 -13.99 11.83 -10.74
N CYS A 63 -12.75 11.98 -11.21
CA CYS A 63 -12.41 12.94 -12.27
C CYS A 63 -13.01 12.58 -13.63
N VAL A 64 -13.20 11.30 -13.95
CA VAL A 64 -13.82 10.86 -15.22
C VAL A 64 -15.33 11.14 -15.25
N ILE A 65 -15.98 11.26 -14.09
CA ILE A 65 -17.43 11.57 -13.98
C ILE A 65 -17.70 13.09 -14.09
N LEU A 66 -16.68 13.94 -13.96
CA LEU A 66 -16.81 15.39 -14.03
C LEU A 66 -16.35 15.94 -15.40
N ILE A 67 -16.94 15.46 -16.50
CA ILE A 67 -16.81 16.02 -17.86
C ILE A 67 -18.19 16.00 -18.51
#